data_AF-A0A7Y1W122-F1
#
_entry.id   AF-A0A7Y1W122-F1
#
_cell.length_a   1.000
_cell.length_b   1.000
_cell.length_c   1.000
_cell.angle_alpha   90.00
_cell.angle_beta   90.00
_cell.angle_gamma   90.00
#
_symmetry.space_group_name_H-M   'P 1'
#
loop_
_entity.id
_entity.type
_entity.pdbx_description
1 polymer ?
#
loop_
_entity_poly.entity_id
_entity_poly.type
_entity_poly.pdbx_seq_one_letter_code
_entity_poly.pdbx_strand_id
1 'polypeptide(L)'
;MSTARLRYNAPDMNPTPTPGPQAAIHALLRDERFEEADRLLCGLQNPPLALLLIHSQVAQKLGDFPRMLQLAARAAERERDGFQAALRLVECQVYAGESAQALEGLRALRRKATKSPDMLHRIAKMYIHCARHDLARACHQDALRAQPDNADFMYDLATSCVAAGDFERAATLFDEVIRRQPDNWIAWQNRSNLRKQTPESNHVGELKAALHNLPQPGPDEVPLCYALAKEYEDLGDHRRSIKYLQMGAARRREMLSYRVSEDVATMRRIRQAFNAKLMGSAPEAPEQPGPIFVLGLPRSGTTLVDRILASHSQ
;
A
#
# COMPACT_ATOMS: atom_id res chain seq x y z
N MET A 1 34.22 71.13 8.19
CA MET A 1 35.04 70.03 8.74
C MET A 1 34.16 68.80 8.88
N SER A 2 34.58 67.74 8.19
CA SER A 2 33.97 66.41 8.00
C SER A 2 33.31 65.77 9.23
N THR A 3 32.09 65.26 9.07
CA THR A 3 31.49 64.21 9.92
C THR A 3 31.43 62.91 9.10
N ALA A 4 32.35 61.99 9.37
CA ALA A 4 32.42 60.68 8.73
C ALA A 4 31.29 59.76 9.24
N ARG A 5 30.45 59.24 8.34
CA ARG A 5 29.54 58.12 8.62
C ARG A 5 30.28 56.81 8.37
N LEU A 6 30.48 56.03 9.43
CA LEU A 6 30.93 54.64 9.34
C LEU A 6 29.87 53.78 8.64
N ARG A 7 30.21 53.21 7.48
CA ARG A 7 29.43 52.16 6.81
C ARG A 7 29.79 50.82 7.45
N TYR A 8 28.80 50.15 8.02
CA TYR A 8 28.90 48.77 8.49
C TYR A 8 28.78 47.85 7.26
N ASN A 9 29.88 47.21 6.84
CA ASN A 9 29.85 46.16 5.82
C ASN A 9 29.29 44.89 6.47
N ALA A 10 28.16 44.40 5.97
CA ALA A 10 27.69 43.05 6.28
C ALA A 10 28.70 42.02 5.73
N PRO A 11 29.05 40.96 6.47
CA PRO A 11 29.92 39.91 5.96
C PRO A 11 29.25 39.17 4.82
N ASP A 12 30.01 38.91 3.75
CA ASP A 12 29.63 38.04 2.63
C ASP A 12 29.08 36.71 3.17
N MET A 13 27.77 36.53 3.04
CA MET A 13 27.12 35.25 3.24
C MET A 13 27.54 34.36 2.06
N ASN A 14 28.58 33.55 2.26
CA ASN A 14 28.91 32.46 1.35
C ASN A 14 27.63 31.66 1.06
N PRO A 15 27.28 31.41 -0.22
CA PRO A 15 26.14 30.56 -0.53
C PRO A 15 26.36 29.20 0.13
N THR A 16 25.39 28.75 0.93
CA THR A 16 25.35 27.39 1.45
C THR A 16 25.65 26.41 0.31
N PRO A 17 26.59 25.46 0.48
CA PRO A 17 26.98 24.57 -0.59
C PRO A 17 25.74 23.86 -1.11
N THR A 18 25.51 23.97 -2.42
CA THR A 18 24.41 23.30 -3.11
C THR A 18 24.47 21.81 -2.75
N PRO A 19 23.40 21.22 -2.19
CA PRO A 19 23.41 19.80 -1.86
C PRO A 19 23.80 19.00 -3.10
N GLY A 20 24.70 18.03 -2.95
CA GLY A 20 25.05 17.13 -4.05
C GLY A 20 23.79 16.48 -4.66
N PRO A 21 23.84 16.01 -5.92
CA PRO A 21 22.65 15.57 -6.67
C PRO A 21 21.80 14.53 -5.92
N GLN A 22 22.43 13.65 -5.14
CA GLN A 22 21.72 12.67 -4.30
C GLN A 22 20.89 13.32 -3.18
N ALA A 23 21.42 14.32 -2.48
CA ALA A 23 20.71 15.01 -1.42
C ALA A 23 19.52 15.82 -1.99
N ALA A 24 19.71 16.43 -3.15
CA ALA A 24 18.64 17.10 -3.88
C ALA A 24 17.52 16.12 -4.29
N ILE A 25 17.86 14.95 -4.83
CA ILE A 25 16.89 13.89 -5.17
C ILE A 25 16.11 13.47 -3.92
N HIS A 26 16.77 13.17 -2.79
CA HIS A 26 16.08 12.77 -1.57
C HIS A 26 15.13 13.85 -1.01
N ALA A 27 15.49 15.13 -1.13
CA ALA A 27 14.61 16.23 -0.77
C ALA A 27 13.35 16.26 -1.65
N LEU A 28 13.51 16.14 -2.98
CA LEU A 28 12.38 16.11 -3.90
C LEU A 28 11.43 14.93 -3.66
N LEU A 29 11.97 13.76 -3.32
CA LEU A 29 11.15 12.59 -2.98
C LEU A 29 10.35 12.77 -1.68
N ARG A 30 10.94 13.45 -0.70
CA ARG A 30 10.25 13.78 0.56
C ARG A 30 9.07 14.73 0.32
N ASP A 31 9.24 15.66 -0.60
CA ASP A 31 8.22 16.64 -0.99
C ASP A 31 7.27 16.09 -2.07
N GLU A 32 7.35 14.79 -2.42
CA GLU A 32 6.56 14.12 -3.46
C GLU A 32 6.68 14.75 -4.87
N ARG A 33 7.78 15.45 -5.15
CA ARG A 33 8.08 16.12 -6.43
C ARG A 33 8.74 15.15 -7.42
N PHE A 34 8.00 14.11 -7.82
CA PHE A 34 8.53 12.98 -8.58
C PHE A 34 9.02 13.35 -9.98
N GLU A 35 8.35 14.26 -10.70
CA GLU A 35 8.76 14.70 -12.04
C GLU A 35 10.11 15.44 -12.01
N GLU A 36 10.36 16.20 -10.95
CA GLU A 36 11.62 16.93 -10.78
C GLU A 36 12.76 15.99 -10.40
N ALA A 37 12.49 15.03 -9.52
CA ALA A 37 13.42 13.97 -9.20
C ALA A 37 13.80 13.17 -10.45
N ASP A 38 12.81 12.85 -11.31
CA ASP A 38 13.03 12.12 -12.56
C ASP A 38 13.95 12.88 -13.53
N ARG A 39 13.76 14.19 -13.69
CA ARG A 39 14.62 15.03 -14.52
C ARG A 39 16.07 15.01 -14.06
N LEU A 40 16.32 15.09 -12.75
CA LEU A 40 17.67 14.99 -12.20
C LEU A 40 18.27 13.60 -12.44
N LEU A 41 17.50 12.54 -12.23
CA LEU A 41 17.95 11.15 -12.39
C LEU A 41 18.27 10.81 -13.85
N CYS A 42 17.46 11.27 -14.80
CA CYS A 42 17.72 11.11 -16.23
C CYS A 42 19.01 11.78 -16.72
N GLY A 43 19.46 12.85 -16.05
CA GLY A 43 20.70 13.55 -16.36
C GLY A 43 21.98 12.84 -15.88
N LEU A 44 21.85 11.79 -15.06
CA LEU A 44 23.01 11.08 -14.49
C LEU A 44 23.59 10.07 -15.48
N GLN A 45 24.87 10.23 -15.79
CA GLN A 45 25.64 9.21 -16.49
C GLN A 45 26.14 8.15 -15.50
N ASN A 46 25.88 6.88 -15.79
CA ASN A 46 26.28 5.74 -14.94
C ASN A 46 25.96 5.92 -13.44
N PRO A 47 24.67 6.15 -13.08
CA PRO A 47 24.30 6.39 -11.69
C PRO A 47 24.70 5.20 -10.79
N PRO A 48 25.09 5.44 -9.52
CA PRO A 48 25.26 4.38 -8.52
C PRO A 48 24.02 3.49 -8.40
N LEU A 49 24.20 2.25 -7.95
CA LEU A 49 23.10 1.28 -7.80
C LEU A 49 21.93 1.85 -6.98
N ALA A 50 22.21 2.53 -5.87
CA ALA A 50 21.18 3.16 -5.03
C ALA A 50 20.30 4.15 -5.82
N LEU A 51 20.89 4.93 -6.72
CA LEU A 51 20.15 5.89 -7.55
C LEU A 51 19.37 5.19 -8.66
N LEU A 52 19.83 4.04 -9.18
CA LEU A 52 19.01 3.23 -10.11
C LEU A 52 17.76 2.67 -9.42
N LEU A 53 17.89 2.18 -8.18
CA LEU A 53 16.76 1.68 -7.41
C LEU A 53 15.75 2.81 -7.15
N ILE A 54 16.22 3.98 -6.72
CA ILE A 54 15.40 5.17 -6.54
C ILE A 54 14.73 5.58 -7.86
N HIS A 55 15.44 5.55 -8.98
CA HIS A 55 14.87 5.92 -10.27
C HIS A 55 13.75 4.99 -10.70
N SER A 56 13.90 3.68 -10.47
CA SER A 56 12.80 2.74 -10.71
C SER A 56 11.58 3.03 -9.82
N GLN A 57 11.77 3.56 -8.60
CA GLN A 57 10.69 3.98 -7.70
C GLN A 57 10.00 5.26 -8.17
N VAL A 58 10.76 6.21 -8.68
CA VAL A 58 10.21 7.41 -9.31
C VAL A 58 9.39 7.06 -10.54
N ALA A 59 9.92 6.22 -11.43
CA ALA A 59 9.19 5.76 -12.62
C ALA A 59 7.88 5.04 -12.24
N GLN A 60 7.90 4.23 -11.18
CA GLN A 60 6.69 3.61 -10.63
C GLN A 60 5.66 4.65 -10.16
N LYS A 61 6.09 5.69 -9.43
CA LYS A 61 5.20 6.76 -8.93
C LYS A 61 4.60 7.60 -10.05
N LEU A 62 5.34 7.77 -11.15
CA LEU A 62 4.89 8.44 -12.37
C LEU A 62 4.04 7.54 -13.28
N GLY A 63 3.89 6.25 -12.97
CA GLY A 63 3.14 5.29 -13.80
C GLY A 63 3.86 4.84 -15.08
N ASP A 64 5.16 5.13 -15.21
CA ASP A 64 5.99 4.66 -16.33
C ASP A 64 6.51 3.24 -16.06
N PHE A 65 5.62 2.25 -16.24
CA PHE A 65 5.91 0.84 -15.98
C PHE A 65 7.04 0.26 -16.86
N PRO A 66 7.13 0.56 -18.17
CA PRO A 66 8.24 0.07 -18.99
C PRO A 66 9.61 0.55 -18.49
N ARG A 67 9.75 1.85 -18.17
CA ARG A 67 11.01 2.39 -17.65
C ARG A 67 11.30 1.89 -16.25
N MET A 68 10.27 1.74 -15.40
CA MET A 68 10.39 1.12 -14.09
C MET A 68 11.04 -0.27 -14.18
N LEU A 69 10.52 -1.15 -15.03
CA LEU A 69 11.06 -2.51 -15.23
C LEU A 69 12.48 -2.47 -15.78
N GLN A 70 12.75 -1.63 -16.78
CA GLN A 70 14.08 -1.50 -17.37
C GLN A 70 15.13 -1.07 -16.34
N LEU A 71 14.82 -0.08 -15.50
CA LEU A 71 15.72 0.41 -14.46
C LEU A 71 15.97 -0.65 -13.38
N ALA A 72 14.92 -1.37 -12.96
CA ALA A 72 15.04 -2.44 -11.97
C ALA A 72 15.84 -3.64 -12.50
N ALA A 73 15.63 -4.03 -13.77
CA ALA A 73 16.38 -5.08 -14.43
C ALA A 73 17.87 -4.73 -14.52
N ARG A 74 18.20 -3.50 -14.95
CA ARG A 74 19.58 -2.98 -14.98
C ARG A 74 20.23 -2.99 -13.59
N ALA A 75 19.47 -2.67 -12.54
CA ALA A 75 19.96 -2.73 -11.17
C ALA A 75 20.28 -4.18 -10.75
N ALA A 76 19.39 -5.12 -11.05
CA ALA A 76 19.57 -6.54 -10.75
C ALA A 76 20.72 -7.19 -11.56
N GLU A 77 20.96 -6.75 -12.80
CA GLU A 77 22.09 -7.20 -13.62
C GLU A 77 23.44 -6.74 -13.08
N ARG A 78 23.51 -5.52 -12.53
CA ARG A 78 24.72 -4.97 -11.90
C ARG A 78 25.08 -5.69 -10.60
N GLU A 79 24.08 -6.17 -9.88
CA GLU A 79 24.26 -6.89 -8.62
C GLU A 79 23.51 -8.24 -8.67
N ARG A 80 24.03 -9.19 -9.46
CA ARG A 80 23.38 -10.50 -9.71
C ARG A 80 23.05 -11.29 -8.43
N ASP A 81 23.80 -11.05 -7.35
CA ASP A 81 23.59 -11.68 -6.05
C ASP A 81 22.95 -10.77 -4.99
N GLY A 82 22.61 -9.54 -5.38
CA GLY A 82 22.03 -8.52 -4.51
C GLY A 82 20.58 -8.78 -4.18
N PHE A 83 20.27 -9.01 -2.91
CA PHE A 83 18.88 -9.17 -2.45
C PHE A 83 18.04 -7.93 -2.77
N GLN A 84 18.56 -6.72 -2.53
CA GLN A 84 17.81 -5.48 -2.70
C GLN A 84 17.43 -5.24 -4.17
N ALA A 85 18.38 -5.38 -5.10
CA ALA A 85 18.14 -5.18 -6.51
C ALA A 85 17.20 -6.25 -7.10
N ALA A 86 17.40 -7.52 -6.72
CA ALA A 86 16.52 -8.60 -7.16
C ALA A 86 15.10 -8.47 -6.60
N LEU A 87 14.93 -8.10 -5.33
CA LEU A 87 13.61 -7.84 -4.77
C LEU A 87 12.95 -6.62 -5.42
N ARG A 88 13.72 -5.58 -5.76
CA ARG A 88 13.18 -4.42 -6.48
C ARG A 88 12.65 -4.81 -7.86
N LEU A 89 13.35 -5.67 -8.59
CA LEU A 89 12.86 -6.20 -9.86
C LEU A 89 11.54 -6.97 -9.68
N VAL A 90 11.46 -7.83 -8.67
CA VAL A 90 10.22 -8.55 -8.33
C VAL A 90 9.08 -7.58 -8.01
N GLU A 91 9.32 -6.56 -7.18
CA GLU A 91 8.31 -5.52 -6.88
C GLU A 91 7.80 -4.90 -8.18
N CYS A 92 8.70 -4.48 -9.07
CA CYS A 92 8.34 -3.90 -10.36
C CYS A 92 7.55 -4.87 -11.25
N GLN A 93 7.90 -6.16 -11.28
CA GLN A 93 7.16 -7.20 -12.00
C GLN A 93 5.73 -7.36 -11.45
N VAL A 94 5.56 -7.34 -10.13
CA VAL A 94 4.23 -7.36 -9.49
C VAL A 94 3.39 -6.16 -9.93
N TYR A 95 3.95 -4.95 -9.87
CA TYR A 95 3.24 -3.73 -10.28
C TYR A 95 2.90 -3.71 -11.78
N ALA A 96 3.74 -4.31 -12.63
CA ALA A 96 3.49 -4.44 -14.06
C ALA A 96 2.54 -5.60 -14.42
N GLY A 97 2.10 -6.40 -13.45
CA GLY A 97 1.23 -7.57 -13.68
C GLY A 97 1.98 -8.82 -14.18
N GLU A 98 3.31 -8.80 -14.23
CA GLU A 98 4.20 -9.91 -14.62
C GLU A 98 4.32 -10.97 -13.51
N SER A 99 3.18 -11.54 -13.12
CA SER A 99 3.07 -12.42 -11.95
C SER A 99 3.91 -13.68 -12.06
N ALA A 100 4.10 -14.22 -13.27
CA ALA A 100 4.90 -15.43 -13.48
C ALA A 100 6.39 -15.18 -13.18
N GLN A 101 6.95 -14.11 -13.74
CA GLN A 101 8.34 -13.70 -13.52
C GLN A 101 8.57 -13.32 -12.05
N ALA A 102 7.62 -12.58 -11.45
CA ALA A 102 7.69 -12.22 -10.03
C ALA A 102 7.76 -13.47 -9.13
N LEU A 103 6.94 -14.48 -9.40
CA LEU A 103 6.95 -15.73 -8.64
C LEU A 103 8.25 -16.52 -8.78
N GLU A 104 8.85 -16.55 -9.97
CA GLU A 104 10.16 -17.16 -10.19
C GLU A 104 11.25 -16.44 -9.39
N GLY A 105 11.29 -15.10 -9.48
CA GLY A 105 12.19 -14.25 -8.71
C GLY A 105 12.04 -14.46 -7.21
N LEU A 106 10.82 -14.52 -6.69
CA LEU A 106 10.56 -14.78 -5.27
C LEU A 106 11.04 -16.17 -4.82
N ARG A 107 10.88 -17.21 -5.65
CA ARG A 107 11.42 -18.54 -5.35
C ARG A 107 12.95 -18.53 -5.28
N ALA A 108 13.61 -17.80 -6.19
CA ALA A 108 15.05 -17.63 -6.16
C ALA A 108 15.51 -16.86 -4.89
N LEU A 109 14.84 -15.76 -4.56
CA LEU A 109 15.10 -14.98 -3.35
C LEU A 109 14.89 -15.82 -2.07
N ARG A 110 13.82 -16.60 -2.00
CA ARG A 110 13.52 -17.46 -0.84
C ARG A 110 14.59 -18.51 -0.61
N ARG A 111 15.17 -19.09 -1.67
CA ARG A 111 16.30 -20.04 -1.54
C ARG A 111 17.55 -19.41 -0.91
N LYS A 112 17.77 -18.10 -1.14
CA LYS A 112 18.89 -17.34 -0.57
C LYS A 112 18.58 -16.82 0.84
N ALA A 113 17.32 -16.48 1.13
CA ALA A 113 16.88 -15.84 2.36
C ALA A 113 16.67 -16.80 3.57
N THR A 114 17.33 -17.96 3.60
CA THR A 114 16.97 -19.08 4.50
C THR A 114 17.06 -18.79 6.00
N LYS A 115 17.68 -17.69 6.43
CA LYS A 115 17.79 -17.31 7.86
C LYS A 115 17.61 -15.82 8.17
N SER A 116 17.28 -14.98 7.18
CA SER A 116 17.06 -13.55 7.44
C SER A 116 15.56 -13.29 7.58
N PRO A 117 15.06 -13.03 8.81
CA PRO A 117 13.64 -12.81 9.05
C PRO A 117 13.12 -11.57 8.30
N ASP A 118 13.91 -10.50 8.22
CA ASP A 118 13.53 -9.28 7.48
C ASP A 118 13.37 -9.56 5.98
N MET A 119 14.27 -10.36 5.40
CA MET A 119 14.17 -10.75 3.99
C MET A 119 12.94 -11.64 3.76
N LEU A 120 12.69 -12.60 4.65
CA LEU A 120 11.52 -13.48 4.58
C LEU A 120 10.21 -12.69 4.67
N HIS A 121 10.15 -11.71 5.58
CA HIS A 121 9.00 -10.82 5.72
C HIS A 121 8.76 -9.97 4.45
N ARG A 122 9.82 -9.42 3.84
CA ARG A 122 9.70 -8.69 2.57
C ARG A 122 9.26 -9.57 1.40
N ILE A 123 9.80 -10.80 1.30
CA ILE A 123 9.37 -11.80 0.31
C ILE A 123 7.89 -12.16 0.51
N ALA A 124 7.45 -12.34 1.75
CA ALA A 124 6.07 -12.69 2.07
C ALA A 124 5.08 -11.63 1.60
N LYS A 125 5.38 -10.34 1.81
CA LYS A 125 4.58 -9.22 1.28
C LYS A 125 4.41 -9.31 -0.24
N MET A 126 5.46 -9.67 -0.96
CA MET A 126 5.37 -9.85 -2.42
C MET A 126 4.55 -11.08 -2.81
N TYR A 127 4.65 -12.19 -2.07
CA TYR A 127 3.77 -13.35 -2.31
C TYR A 127 2.29 -13.01 -2.11
N ILE A 128 1.94 -12.13 -1.16
CA ILE A 128 0.56 -11.64 -0.97
C ILE A 128 0.06 -10.93 -2.23
N HIS A 129 0.88 -10.05 -2.82
CA HIS A 129 0.50 -9.34 -4.05
C HIS A 129 0.36 -10.27 -5.26
N CYS A 130 1.07 -11.40 -5.28
CA CYS A 130 0.88 -12.46 -6.26
C CYS A 130 -0.27 -13.44 -5.93
N ALA A 131 -1.13 -13.12 -4.95
CA ALA A 131 -2.21 -13.98 -4.45
C ALA A 131 -1.75 -15.37 -3.95
N ARG A 132 -0.47 -15.50 -3.54
CA ARG A 132 0.12 -16.73 -2.99
C ARG A 132 0.18 -16.68 -1.47
N HIS A 133 -1.00 -16.64 -0.86
CA HIS A 133 -1.16 -16.59 0.61
C HIS A 133 -0.53 -17.80 1.32
N ASP A 134 -0.48 -18.96 0.67
CA ASP A 134 0.18 -20.18 1.14
C ASP A 134 1.69 -19.96 1.34
N LEU A 135 2.36 -19.38 0.34
CA LEU A 135 3.80 -19.11 0.37
C LEU A 135 4.13 -17.95 1.31
N ALA A 136 3.30 -16.90 1.32
CA ALA A 136 3.43 -15.78 2.25
C ALA A 136 3.37 -16.25 3.71
N ARG A 137 2.37 -17.09 4.04
CA ARG A 137 2.23 -17.67 5.39
C ARG A 137 3.47 -18.45 5.80
N ALA A 138 4.03 -19.28 4.91
CA ALA A 138 5.24 -20.03 5.21
C ALA A 138 6.44 -19.11 5.50
N CYS A 139 6.61 -18.03 4.71
CA CYS A 139 7.66 -17.04 4.96
C CYS A 139 7.47 -16.29 6.29
N HIS A 140 6.24 -15.90 6.64
CA HIS A 140 5.96 -15.27 7.94
C HIS A 140 6.18 -16.24 9.11
N GLN A 141 5.84 -17.52 8.96
CA GLN A 141 6.16 -18.55 9.96
C GLN A 141 7.67 -18.69 10.15
N ASP A 142 8.44 -18.73 9.06
CA ASP A 142 9.89 -18.83 9.10
C ASP A 142 10.51 -17.58 9.76
N ALA A 143 10.01 -16.39 9.44
CA ALA A 143 10.45 -15.13 10.03
C ALA A 143 10.16 -15.07 11.55
N LEU A 144 8.94 -15.43 11.96
CA LEU A 144 8.56 -15.47 13.38
C LEU A 144 9.34 -16.55 14.15
N ARG A 145 9.64 -17.71 13.54
CA ARG A 145 10.50 -18.72 14.18
C ARG A 145 11.91 -18.20 14.45
N ALA A 146 12.44 -17.35 13.56
CA ALA A 146 13.75 -16.75 13.73
C ALA A 146 13.75 -15.59 14.76
N GLN A 147 12.63 -14.88 14.91
CA GLN A 147 12.44 -13.84 15.93
C GLN A 147 11.08 -14.01 16.64
N PRO A 148 10.98 -14.92 17.63
CA PRO A 148 9.71 -15.27 18.27
C PRO A 148 9.02 -14.12 19.01
N ASP A 149 9.75 -13.06 19.35
CA ASP A 149 9.22 -11.92 20.11
C ASP A 149 8.83 -10.72 19.24
N ASN A 150 9.01 -10.81 17.91
CA ASN A 150 8.70 -9.72 16.98
C ASN A 150 7.18 -9.65 16.71
N ALA A 151 6.52 -8.67 17.34
CA ALA A 151 5.08 -8.47 17.24
C ALA A 151 4.61 -8.12 15.81
N ASP A 152 5.43 -7.47 14.99
CA ASP A 152 5.08 -7.17 13.59
C ASP A 152 4.98 -8.48 12.79
N PHE A 153 5.94 -9.39 12.97
CA PHE A 153 5.88 -10.71 12.33
C PHE A 153 4.73 -11.58 12.84
N MET A 154 4.35 -11.44 14.12
CA MET A 154 3.15 -12.09 14.65
C MET A 154 1.89 -11.56 13.95
N TYR A 155 1.77 -10.24 13.80
CA TYR A 155 0.66 -9.60 13.12
C TYR A 155 0.57 -10.04 11.65
N ASP A 156 1.69 -10.05 10.93
CA ASP A 156 1.72 -10.47 9.53
C ASP A 156 1.40 -11.97 9.35
N LEU A 157 1.83 -12.81 10.29
CA LEU A 157 1.41 -14.20 10.30
C LEU A 157 -0.09 -14.34 10.61
N ALA A 158 -0.63 -13.56 11.54
CA ALA A 158 -2.05 -13.56 11.88
C ALA A 158 -2.89 -13.20 10.66
N THR A 159 -2.56 -12.12 9.95
CA THR A 159 -3.25 -11.72 8.72
C THR A 159 -3.13 -12.77 7.60
N SER A 160 -2.00 -13.47 7.51
CA SER A 160 -1.83 -14.60 6.59
C SER A 160 -2.67 -15.81 6.97
N CYS A 161 -2.86 -16.06 8.26
CA CYS A 161 -3.78 -17.08 8.77
C CYS A 161 -5.24 -16.73 8.45
N VAL A 162 -5.64 -15.46 8.56
CA VAL A 162 -6.98 -14.99 8.13
C VAL A 162 -7.21 -15.28 6.65
N ALA A 163 -6.25 -14.92 5.79
CA ALA A 163 -6.35 -15.19 4.36
C ALA A 163 -6.42 -16.70 4.03
N ALA A 164 -5.84 -17.54 4.89
CA ALA A 164 -5.89 -19.01 4.76
C ALA A 164 -7.12 -19.65 5.44
N GLY A 165 -7.99 -18.86 6.09
CA GLY A 165 -9.15 -19.36 6.84
C GLY A 165 -8.82 -20.00 8.20
N ASP A 166 -7.57 -19.88 8.68
CA ASP A 166 -7.13 -20.41 9.96
C ASP A 166 -7.40 -19.39 11.08
N PHE A 167 -8.68 -19.18 11.37
CA PHE A 167 -9.14 -18.12 12.28
C PHE A 167 -8.76 -18.35 13.74
N GLU A 168 -8.68 -19.61 14.19
CA GLU A 168 -8.27 -19.94 15.55
C GLU A 168 -6.82 -19.54 15.80
N ARG A 169 -5.91 -19.88 14.87
CA ARG A 169 -4.52 -19.46 14.99
C ARG A 169 -4.37 -17.94 14.84
N ALA A 170 -5.14 -17.32 13.96
CA ALA A 170 -5.15 -15.87 13.81
C ALA A 170 -5.58 -15.17 15.11
N ALA A 171 -6.60 -15.69 15.80
CA ALA A 171 -7.07 -15.16 17.08
C ALA A 171 -5.95 -15.17 18.13
N THR A 172 -5.32 -16.33 18.34
CA THR A 172 -4.20 -16.47 19.29
C THR A 172 -3.05 -15.52 18.98
N LEU A 173 -2.72 -15.32 17.70
CA LEU A 173 -1.65 -14.40 17.31
C LEU A 173 -2.05 -12.94 17.51
N PHE A 174 -3.30 -12.55 17.19
CA PHE A 174 -3.76 -11.19 17.47
C PHE A 174 -3.84 -10.89 18.96
N ASP A 175 -4.25 -11.85 19.79
CA ASP A 175 -4.22 -11.70 21.26
C ASP A 175 -2.79 -11.42 21.76
N GLU A 176 -1.81 -12.16 21.23
CA GLU A 176 -0.40 -11.96 21.58
C GLU A 176 0.15 -10.62 21.08
N VAL A 177 -0.24 -10.19 19.86
CA VAL A 177 0.09 -8.85 19.34
C VAL A 177 -0.47 -7.78 20.25
N ILE A 178 -1.75 -7.85 20.61
CA ILE A 178 -2.41 -6.89 21.50
C ILE A 178 -1.74 -6.85 22.88
N ARG A 179 -1.31 -8.00 23.41
CA ARG A 179 -0.59 -8.09 24.68
C ARG A 179 0.77 -7.38 24.64
N ARG A 180 1.47 -7.42 23.50
CA ARG A 180 2.82 -6.84 23.33
C ARG A 180 2.81 -5.39 22.86
N GLN A 181 1.88 -5.06 21.98
CA GLN A 181 1.66 -3.74 21.41
C GLN A 181 0.18 -3.37 21.64
N PRO A 182 -0.19 -2.93 22.86
CA PRO A 182 -1.58 -2.58 23.17
C PRO A 182 -2.13 -1.46 22.28
N ASP A 183 -1.25 -0.64 21.70
CA ASP A 183 -1.52 0.44 20.76
C ASP A 183 -1.69 0.01 19.29
N ASN A 184 -1.56 -1.29 18.99
CA ASN A 184 -1.85 -1.81 17.65
C ASN A 184 -3.37 -1.95 17.43
N TRP A 185 -4.07 -0.82 17.31
CA TRP A 185 -5.54 -0.75 17.20
C TRP A 185 -6.12 -1.52 16.02
N ILE A 186 -5.31 -1.73 14.97
CA ILE A 186 -5.71 -2.55 13.82
C ILE A 186 -5.77 -4.03 14.20
N ALA A 187 -4.88 -4.54 15.06
CA ALA A 187 -4.94 -5.90 15.59
C ALA A 187 -6.23 -6.14 16.38
N TRP A 188 -6.66 -5.18 17.20
CA TRP A 188 -7.95 -5.23 17.92
C TRP A 188 -9.12 -5.37 16.95
N GLN A 189 -9.16 -4.54 15.92
CA GLN A 189 -10.21 -4.59 14.89
C GLN A 189 -10.20 -5.92 14.13
N ASN A 190 -9.02 -6.39 13.72
CA ASN A 190 -8.89 -7.66 13.02
C ASN A 190 -9.35 -8.83 13.87
N ARG A 191 -9.00 -8.86 15.17
CA ARG A 191 -9.48 -9.87 16.12
C ARG A 191 -11.00 -9.92 16.19
N SER A 192 -11.65 -8.76 16.33
CA SER A 192 -13.12 -8.68 16.35
C SER A 192 -13.75 -9.19 15.07
N ASN A 193 -13.10 -9.01 13.91
CA ASN A 193 -13.60 -9.42 12.59
C ASN A 193 -13.45 -10.91 12.28
N LEU A 194 -12.69 -11.69 13.06
CA LEU A 194 -12.39 -13.10 12.74
C LEU A 194 -13.62 -14.01 12.72
N ARG A 195 -14.57 -13.76 13.61
CA ARG A 195 -15.76 -14.59 13.81
C ARG A 195 -16.90 -13.76 14.34
N LYS A 196 -18.13 -14.28 14.24
CA LYS A 196 -19.28 -13.68 14.91
C LYS A 196 -19.09 -13.77 16.43
N GLN A 197 -19.20 -12.65 17.12
CA GLN A 197 -19.09 -12.59 18.58
C GLN A 197 -20.40 -13.04 19.24
N THR A 198 -20.31 -13.61 20.44
CA THR A 198 -21.47 -14.06 21.23
C THR A 198 -21.46 -13.43 22.62
N PRO A 199 -22.59 -13.45 23.35
CA PRO A 199 -22.61 -12.96 24.73
C PRO A 199 -21.57 -13.63 25.63
N GLU A 200 -21.22 -14.90 25.35
CA GLU A 200 -20.26 -15.70 26.09
C GLU A 200 -18.80 -15.48 25.64
N SER A 201 -18.59 -15.06 24.39
CA SER A 201 -17.26 -14.84 23.81
C SER A 201 -17.27 -13.58 22.93
N ASN A 202 -16.88 -12.46 23.54
CA ASN A 202 -16.70 -11.15 22.89
C ASN A 202 -15.63 -10.35 23.65
N HIS A 203 -15.27 -9.19 23.12
CA HIS A 203 -14.23 -8.31 23.67
C HIS A 203 -14.74 -6.89 23.92
N VAL A 204 -16.07 -6.68 23.99
CA VAL A 204 -16.68 -5.35 24.13
C VAL A 204 -16.15 -4.62 25.37
N GLY A 205 -15.96 -5.34 26.48
CA GLY A 205 -15.39 -4.78 27.71
C GLY A 205 -13.98 -4.23 27.50
N GLU A 206 -13.10 -5.03 26.90
CA GLU A 206 -11.70 -4.65 26.63
C GLU A 206 -11.62 -3.50 25.61
N LEU A 207 -12.39 -3.59 24.53
CA LEU A 207 -12.44 -2.56 23.48
C LEU A 207 -12.91 -1.21 24.03
N LYS A 208 -13.91 -1.21 24.92
CA LYS A 208 -14.37 0.02 25.59
C LYS A 208 -13.29 0.60 26.50
N ALA A 209 -12.59 -0.24 27.24
CA ALA A 209 -11.49 0.20 28.11
C ALA A 209 -10.34 0.79 27.28
N ALA A 210 -9.95 0.12 26.19
CA ALA A 210 -8.95 0.60 25.24
C ALA A 210 -9.33 1.96 24.65
N LEU A 211 -10.58 2.11 24.18
CA LEU A 211 -11.08 3.36 23.63
C LEU A 211 -11.08 4.49 24.67
N HIS A 212 -11.46 4.20 25.91
CA HIS A 212 -11.45 5.18 27.00
C HIS A 212 -10.03 5.63 27.39
N ASN A 213 -9.06 4.71 27.30
CA ASN A 213 -7.67 4.92 27.71
C ASN A 213 -6.78 5.47 26.58
N LEU A 214 -7.33 5.83 25.42
CA LEU A 214 -6.54 6.46 24.36
C LEU A 214 -5.88 7.75 24.88
N PRO A 215 -4.57 7.97 24.61
CA PRO A 215 -3.87 9.17 25.07
C PRO A 215 -4.52 10.47 24.58
N GLN A 216 -5.06 10.43 23.37
CA GLN A 216 -5.77 11.54 22.76
C GLN A 216 -6.76 11.04 21.70
N PRO A 217 -7.88 11.74 21.48
CA PRO A 217 -8.75 11.49 20.33
C PRO A 217 -7.96 11.67 19.03
N GLY A 218 -8.15 10.77 18.06
CA GLY A 218 -7.37 10.81 16.82
C GLY A 218 -7.63 9.63 15.90
N PRO A 219 -6.72 9.39 14.93
CA PRO A 219 -6.81 8.28 13.98
C PRO A 219 -7.00 6.90 14.63
N ASP A 220 -6.40 6.74 15.80
CA ASP A 220 -6.38 5.53 16.61
C ASP A 220 -7.74 5.12 17.17
N GLU A 221 -8.70 6.06 17.26
CA GLU A 221 -10.08 5.78 17.66
C GLU A 221 -10.85 4.99 16.59
N VAL A 222 -10.47 5.14 15.32
CA VAL A 222 -11.24 4.58 14.19
C VAL A 222 -11.31 3.05 14.24
N PRO A 223 -10.20 2.29 14.39
CA PRO A 223 -10.25 0.84 14.44
C PRO A 223 -11.05 0.31 15.63
N LEU A 224 -10.90 0.93 16.82
CA LEU A 224 -11.62 0.55 18.04
C LEU A 224 -13.13 0.81 17.92
N CYS A 225 -13.52 1.94 17.35
CA CYS A 225 -14.92 2.26 17.09
C CYS A 225 -15.56 1.26 16.11
N TYR A 226 -14.86 0.88 15.05
CA TYR A 226 -15.37 -0.13 14.11
C TYR A 226 -15.39 -1.54 14.72
N ALA A 227 -14.42 -1.89 15.56
CA ALA A 227 -14.45 -3.13 16.32
C ALA A 227 -15.69 -3.19 17.23
N LEU A 228 -15.93 -2.15 18.04
CA LEU A 228 -17.11 -2.05 18.90
C LEU A 228 -18.42 -2.08 18.11
N ALA A 229 -18.49 -1.36 16.99
CA ALA A 229 -19.66 -1.38 16.13
C ALA A 229 -19.99 -2.79 15.65
N LYS A 230 -18.97 -3.52 15.18
CA LYS A 230 -19.07 -4.89 14.70
C LYS A 230 -19.47 -5.86 15.81
N GLU A 231 -18.85 -5.79 16.99
CA GLU A 231 -19.20 -6.69 18.10
C GLU A 231 -20.61 -6.42 18.64
N TYR A 232 -21.03 -5.16 18.77
CA TYR A 232 -22.40 -4.85 19.18
C TYR A 232 -23.44 -5.30 18.14
N GLU A 233 -23.11 -5.25 16.85
CA GLU A 233 -23.97 -5.78 15.80
C GLU A 233 -24.16 -7.29 15.93
N ASP A 234 -23.06 -8.03 16.14
CA ASP A 234 -23.11 -9.49 16.34
C ASP A 234 -23.95 -9.90 17.55
N LEU A 235 -23.89 -9.10 18.62
CA LEU A 235 -24.65 -9.27 19.86
C LEU A 235 -26.12 -8.80 19.75
N GLY A 236 -26.53 -8.25 18.60
CA GLY A 236 -27.90 -7.76 18.36
C GLY A 236 -28.21 -6.37 18.94
N ASP A 237 -27.22 -5.67 19.50
CA ASP A 237 -27.38 -4.29 19.97
C ASP A 237 -27.08 -3.28 18.86
N HIS A 238 -28.01 -3.20 17.91
CA HIS A 238 -27.88 -2.30 16.76
C HIS A 238 -27.79 -0.81 17.18
N ARG A 239 -28.40 -0.43 18.32
CA ARG A 239 -28.35 0.95 18.80
C ARG A 239 -26.93 1.36 19.18
N ARG A 240 -26.23 0.52 19.97
CA ARG A 240 -24.83 0.79 20.32
C ARG A 240 -23.90 0.60 19.11
N SER A 241 -24.19 -0.37 18.25
CA SER A 241 -23.43 -0.56 17.01
C SER A 241 -23.40 0.71 16.15
N ILE A 242 -24.57 1.27 15.81
CA ILE A 242 -24.69 2.49 15.00
C ILE A 242 -23.97 3.67 15.66
N LYS A 243 -24.05 3.80 17.00
CA LYS A 243 -23.34 4.86 17.73
C LYS A 243 -21.83 4.81 17.46
N TYR A 244 -21.19 3.65 17.64
CA TYR A 244 -19.75 3.53 17.43
C TYR A 244 -19.37 3.61 15.94
N LEU A 245 -20.23 3.14 15.04
CA LEU A 245 -20.02 3.29 13.61
C LEU A 245 -19.99 4.78 13.20
N GLN A 246 -20.92 5.58 13.73
CA GLN A 246 -20.97 7.03 13.52
C GLN A 246 -19.75 7.74 14.11
N MET A 247 -19.32 7.36 15.32
CA MET A 247 -18.11 7.91 15.93
C MET A 247 -16.86 7.64 15.07
N GLY A 248 -16.63 6.39 14.69
CA GLY A 248 -15.49 6.00 13.83
C GLY A 248 -15.54 6.66 12.46
N ALA A 249 -16.72 6.74 11.83
CA ALA A 249 -16.89 7.41 10.54
C ALA A 249 -16.67 8.94 10.62
N ALA A 250 -17.12 9.59 11.70
CA ALA A 250 -16.87 11.01 11.93
C ALA A 250 -15.36 11.29 12.07
N ARG A 251 -14.65 10.51 12.89
CA ARG A 251 -13.18 10.64 13.03
C ARG A 251 -12.46 10.40 11.72
N ARG A 252 -12.82 9.33 11.00
CA ARG A 252 -12.24 9.03 9.69
C ARG A 252 -12.48 10.18 8.69
N ARG A 253 -13.65 10.83 8.74
CA ARG A 253 -13.98 11.97 7.87
C ARG A 253 -13.11 13.19 8.13
N GLU A 254 -12.77 13.48 9.39
CA GLU A 254 -11.87 14.59 9.73
C GLU A 254 -10.46 14.40 9.15
N MET A 255 -10.03 13.15 8.95
CA MET A 255 -8.72 12.82 8.36
C MET A 255 -8.70 12.85 6.83
N LEU A 256 -9.87 12.87 6.17
CA LEU A 256 -9.96 12.79 4.72
C LEU A 256 -9.94 14.18 4.10
N SER A 257 -8.98 14.41 3.20
CA SER A 257 -8.99 15.55 2.29
C SER A 257 -9.93 15.29 1.09
N TYR A 258 -11.18 14.94 1.37
CA TYR A 258 -12.18 14.62 0.34
C TYR A 258 -13.10 15.81 0.08
N ARG A 259 -13.25 16.19 -1.20
CA ARG A 259 -14.19 17.22 -1.63
C ARG A 259 -15.02 16.69 -2.80
N VAL A 260 -16.34 16.56 -2.59
CA VAL A 260 -17.30 16.16 -3.64
C VAL A 260 -17.15 17.02 -4.90
N SER A 261 -16.79 18.30 -4.77
CA SER A 261 -16.55 19.20 -5.90
C SER A 261 -15.44 18.71 -6.85
N GLU A 262 -14.41 18.04 -6.33
CA GLU A 262 -13.30 17.51 -7.12
C GLU A 262 -13.74 16.30 -7.95
N ASP A 263 -14.52 15.40 -7.36
CA ASP A 263 -15.12 14.27 -8.08
C ASP A 263 -16.04 14.77 -9.20
N VAL A 264 -16.93 15.71 -8.88
CA VAL A 264 -17.84 16.29 -9.87
C VAL A 264 -17.04 16.97 -11.00
N ALA A 265 -15.97 17.69 -10.69
CA ALA A 265 -15.09 18.27 -11.70
C ALA A 265 -14.40 17.19 -12.55
N THR A 266 -13.96 16.10 -11.94
CA THR A 266 -13.39 14.94 -12.65
C THR A 266 -14.41 14.29 -13.58
N MET A 267 -15.64 14.06 -13.13
CA MET A 267 -16.72 13.53 -13.98
C MET A 267 -17.05 14.45 -15.15
N ARG A 268 -17.04 15.78 -14.94
CA ARG A 268 -17.21 16.75 -16.04
C ARG A 268 -16.07 16.66 -17.07
N ARG A 269 -14.82 16.54 -16.61
CA ARG A 269 -13.64 16.38 -17.49
C ARG A 269 -13.71 15.09 -18.30
N ILE A 270 -14.07 13.97 -17.66
CA ILE A 270 -14.29 12.69 -18.34
C ILE A 270 -15.35 12.86 -19.44
N ARG A 271 -16.52 13.45 -19.12
CA ARG A 271 -17.58 13.69 -20.11
C ARG A 271 -17.13 14.58 -21.28
N GLN A 272 -16.30 15.59 -21.02
CA GLN A 272 -15.78 16.47 -22.07
C GLN A 272 -14.76 15.75 -22.98
N ALA A 273 -13.93 14.88 -22.41
CA ALA A 273 -12.96 14.08 -23.15
C ALA A 273 -13.65 13.01 -24.01
N PHE A 274 -14.58 12.25 -23.42
CA PHE A 274 -15.37 11.22 -24.09
C PHE A 274 -16.65 11.79 -24.74
N ASN A 275 -16.46 12.81 -25.59
CA ASN A 275 -17.54 13.47 -26.31
C ASN A 275 -17.97 12.70 -27.58
N ALA A 276 -19.08 13.12 -28.19
CA ALA A 276 -19.63 12.49 -29.40
C ALA A 276 -18.64 12.40 -30.57
N LYS A 277 -17.73 13.37 -30.70
CA LYS A 277 -16.71 13.36 -31.76
C LYS A 277 -15.72 12.22 -31.54
N LEU A 278 -15.23 12.03 -30.31
CA LEU A 278 -14.34 10.92 -30.00
C LEU A 278 -15.04 9.58 -30.18
N MET A 279 -16.27 9.45 -29.68
CA MET A 279 -17.06 8.21 -29.80
C MET A 279 -17.38 7.87 -31.26
N GLY A 280 -17.63 8.86 -32.11
CA GLY A 280 -17.86 8.67 -33.54
C GLY A 280 -16.58 8.43 -34.36
N SER A 281 -15.40 8.65 -33.78
CA SER A 281 -14.10 8.35 -34.41
C SER A 281 -13.58 6.95 -34.05
N ALA A 282 -14.36 6.16 -33.32
CA ALA A 282 -14.00 4.77 -33.04
C ALA A 282 -13.89 3.98 -34.35
N PRO A 283 -12.85 3.16 -34.54
CA PRO A 283 -12.74 2.30 -35.71
C PRO A 283 -13.92 1.33 -35.76
N GLU A 284 -14.32 0.94 -36.97
CA GLU A 284 -15.31 -0.12 -37.15
C GLU A 284 -14.83 -1.41 -36.50
N ALA A 285 -15.78 -2.15 -35.93
CA ALA A 285 -15.48 -3.44 -35.34
C ALA A 285 -14.97 -4.39 -36.44
N PRO A 286 -13.92 -5.20 -36.18
CA PRO A 286 -13.49 -6.22 -37.11
C PRO A 286 -14.64 -7.19 -37.41
N GLU A 287 -14.79 -7.59 -38.67
CA GLU A 287 -15.80 -8.61 -39.06
C GLU A 287 -15.46 -10.01 -38.52
N GLN A 288 -14.20 -10.25 -38.17
CA GLN A 288 -13.74 -11.53 -37.67
C GLN A 288 -14.10 -11.70 -36.18
N PRO A 289 -14.53 -12.89 -35.75
CA PRO A 289 -14.73 -13.19 -34.34
C PRO A 289 -13.46 -12.91 -33.53
N GLY A 290 -13.58 -12.19 -32.42
CA GLY A 290 -12.46 -11.82 -31.58
C GLY A 290 -12.85 -11.72 -30.11
N PRO A 291 -11.86 -11.69 -29.20
CA PRO A 291 -12.12 -11.52 -27.77
C PRO A 291 -12.75 -10.15 -27.49
N ILE A 292 -13.82 -10.12 -26.71
CA ILE A 292 -14.44 -8.88 -26.21
C ILE A 292 -13.91 -8.60 -24.81
N PHE A 293 -13.41 -7.40 -24.58
CA PHE A 293 -12.96 -6.95 -23.26
C PHE A 293 -14.00 -6.03 -22.63
N VAL A 294 -14.59 -6.45 -21.51
CA VAL A 294 -15.49 -5.63 -20.70
C VAL A 294 -14.68 -4.90 -19.64
N LEU A 295 -14.47 -3.60 -19.81
CA LEU A 295 -13.68 -2.76 -18.91
C LEU A 295 -14.60 -1.88 -18.04
N GLY A 296 -14.27 -1.78 -16.76
CA GLY A 296 -14.99 -0.91 -15.82
C GLY A 296 -14.39 -0.97 -14.42
N LEU A 297 -14.82 -0.02 -13.58
CA LEU A 297 -14.39 0.02 -12.19
C LEU A 297 -14.96 -1.17 -11.39
N PRO A 298 -14.28 -1.62 -10.32
CA PRO A 298 -14.86 -2.61 -9.42
C PRO A 298 -16.28 -2.20 -9.00
N ARG A 299 -17.23 -3.15 -9.08
CA ARG A 299 -18.65 -2.94 -8.74
C ARG A 299 -19.43 -2.03 -9.69
N SER A 300 -18.94 -1.72 -10.89
CA SER A 300 -19.69 -0.93 -11.90
C SER A 300 -20.63 -1.76 -12.81
N GLY A 301 -20.90 -3.02 -12.46
CA GLY A 301 -21.77 -3.90 -13.25
C GLY A 301 -21.10 -4.61 -14.43
N THR A 302 -19.77 -4.59 -14.55
CA THR A 302 -19.05 -5.30 -15.63
C THR A 302 -19.38 -6.79 -15.69
N THR A 303 -19.49 -7.47 -14.55
CA THR A 303 -19.91 -8.88 -14.49
C THR A 303 -21.33 -9.11 -15.01
N LEU A 304 -22.23 -8.14 -14.84
CA LEU A 304 -23.59 -8.24 -15.39
C LEU A 304 -23.54 -8.13 -16.92
N VAL A 305 -22.76 -7.17 -17.44
CA VAL A 305 -22.57 -6.98 -18.90
C VAL A 305 -21.92 -8.21 -19.52
N ASP A 306 -20.86 -8.73 -18.91
CA ASP A 306 -20.18 -9.97 -19.32
C ASP A 306 -21.16 -11.13 -19.45
N ARG A 307 -22.01 -11.34 -18.44
CA ARG A 307 -23.05 -12.38 -18.48
C ARG A 307 -24.07 -12.16 -19.60
N ILE A 308 -24.51 -10.92 -19.83
CA ILE A 308 -25.43 -10.59 -20.92
C ILE A 308 -24.80 -10.94 -22.27
N LEU A 309 -23.56 -10.54 -22.50
CA LEU A 309 -22.84 -10.84 -23.75
C LEU A 309 -22.63 -12.35 -23.94
N ALA A 310 -22.24 -13.06 -22.88
CA ALA A 310 -22.01 -14.50 -22.92
C ALA A 310 -23.30 -15.33 -23.09
N SER A 311 -24.47 -14.78 -22.76
CA SER A 311 -25.75 -15.50 -22.84
C SER A 311 -26.48 -15.37 -24.19
N HIS A 312 -25.97 -14.56 -25.13
CA HIS A 312 -26.55 -14.46 -26.47
C HIS A 312 -25.95 -15.55 -27.37
N SER A 313 -26.80 -16.31 -28.05
CA SER A 313 -26.36 -17.16 -29.17
C SER A 313 -25.86 -16.29 -30.31
N GLN A 314 -24.83 -16.76 -31.01
CA GLN A 314 -24.30 -16.11 -32.22
C GLN A 314 -25.40 -15.80 -33.25
#